data_AF-A0A150Q861-F1
#
_entry.id   AF-A0A150Q861-F1
#
_cell.length_a   1.000
_cell.length_b   1.000
_cell.length_c   1.000
_cell.angle_alpha   90.00
_cell.angle_beta   90.00
_cell.angle_gamma   90.00
#
_symmetry.space_group_name_H-M   'P 1'
#
loop_
_entity.id
_entity.type
_entity.pdbx_description
1 polymer ?
#
loop_
_entity_poly.entity_id
_entity_poly.type
_entity_poly.pdbx_seq_one_letter_code
_entity_poly.pdbx_strand_id
1 'polypeptide(L)'
;MRRLGIFTTLLALASLPLGARAQEAPVAPPAPPSAPVALDRVVVRWHAPETGGVRRPQFIFERELAFEARIEALADPDAEPGLYRDRHIRAALDRHVAETLLASLPISPAPTSAEVAQRAEAARISLEQRARGRARLLAAAAAEGVSSDELDAMLRRQARASLYLDRMVAPMLEPSDFELKIALRSGATPFKDQRYEDVAPALKRWYVGQRLAQALDAYYQNARARVSLSIVSAR
;
A
#
# COMPACT_ATOMS: atom_id res chain seq x y z
N MET A 1 39.23 1.83 -84.15
CA MET A 1 39.04 2.96 -85.08
C MET A 1 37.93 3.87 -84.54
N ARG A 2 38.14 5.20 -84.61
CA ARG A 2 37.20 6.34 -84.36
C ARG A 2 36.77 6.54 -82.89
N ARG A 3 37.25 7.56 -82.15
CA ARG A 3 37.16 9.05 -82.22
C ARG A 3 35.84 9.63 -81.66
N LEU A 4 36.01 10.51 -80.66
CA LEU A 4 35.23 11.70 -80.25
C LEU A 4 33.77 11.50 -79.80
N GLY A 5 33.22 12.25 -78.85
CA GLY A 5 33.63 13.58 -78.39
C GLY A 5 32.97 14.01 -77.07
N ILE A 6 33.48 15.14 -76.61
CA ILE A 6 33.22 15.88 -75.38
C ILE A 6 31.82 16.50 -75.44
N PHE A 7 31.06 16.43 -74.34
CA PHE A 7 30.06 17.44 -74.00
C PHE A 7 30.16 17.79 -72.52
N THR A 8 30.65 19.01 -72.31
CA THR A 8 30.74 19.74 -71.05
C THR A 8 29.37 20.32 -70.74
N THR A 9 28.76 19.96 -69.60
CA THR A 9 27.57 20.64 -69.10
C THR A 9 27.87 21.22 -67.73
N LEU A 10 27.93 22.56 -67.68
CA LEU A 10 28.04 23.34 -66.44
C LEU A 10 26.86 23.03 -65.53
N LEU A 11 27.14 22.62 -64.29
CA LEU A 11 26.16 22.55 -63.21
C LEU A 11 26.19 23.87 -62.44
N ALA A 12 25.18 24.72 -62.65
CA ALA A 12 24.98 25.92 -61.85
C ALA A 12 24.42 25.53 -60.47
N LEU A 13 25.22 25.70 -59.41
CA LEU A 13 24.75 25.63 -58.03
C LEU A 13 23.85 26.85 -57.74
N ALA A 14 22.55 26.60 -57.57
CA ALA A 14 21.63 27.57 -56.97
C ALA A 14 21.68 27.41 -55.44
N SER A 15 22.34 28.35 -54.76
CA SER A 15 22.35 28.50 -53.31
C SER A 15 21.03 29.13 -52.84
N LEU A 16 20.15 28.33 -52.24
CA LEU A 16 18.96 28.80 -51.53
C LEU A 16 19.34 29.20 -50.09
N PRO A 17 19.05 30.43 -49.63
CA PRO A 17 19.25 30.81 -48.24
C PRO A 17 18.17 30.15 -47.36
N LEU A 18 18.60 29.25 -46.48
CA LEU A 18 17.76 28.62 -45.46
C LEU A 18 17.50 29.64 -44.34
N GLY A 19 16.45 30.45 -44.50
CA GLY A 19 15.94 31.33 -43.45
C GLY A 19 15.27 30.51 -42.35
N ALA A 20 16.03 30.08 -41.34
CA ALA A 20 15.48 29.48 -40.14
C ALA A 20 14.79 30.57 -39.30
N ARG A 21 13.47 30.71 -39.47
CA ARG A 21 12.64 31.43 -38.49
C ARG A 21 12.62 30.59 -37.21
N ALA A 22 13.28 31.09 -36.18
CA ALA A 22 13.08 30.64 -34.81
C ALA A 22 11.60 30.89 -34.46
N GLN A 23 10.81 29.83 -34.49
CA GLN A 23 9.43 29.87 -34.01
C GLN A 23 9.51 29.74 -32.50
N GLU A 24 9.40 30.87 -31.80
CA GLU A 24 9.21 30.90 -30.35
C GLU A 24 8.01 30.01 -30.02
N ALA A 25 8.30 28.85 -29.41
CA ALA A 25 7.27 28.00 -28.87
C ALA A 25 6.54 28.79 -27.79
N PRO A 26 5.20 28.91 -27.85
CA PRO A 26 4.46 29.60 -26.82
C PRO A 26 4.75 28.92 -25.48
N VAL A 27 5.28 29.69 -24.53
CA VAL A 27 5.45 29.27 -23.15
C VAL A 27 4.08 28.84 -22.66
N ALA A 28 3.92 27.54 -22.39
CA ALA A 28 2.67 27.02 -21.86
C ALA A 28 2.34 27.78 -20.56
N PRO A 29 1.12 28.32 -20.43
CA PRO A 29 0.74 29.02 -19.22
C PRO A 29 0.89 28.07 -18.02
N PRO A 30 1.33 28.57 -16.85
CA PRO A 30 1.40 27.75 -15.65
C PRO A 30 0.03 27.12 -15.39
N ALA A 31 0.02 25.81 -15.17
CA ALA A 31 -1.20 25.07 -14.89
C ALA A 31 -1.97 25.78 -13.77
N PRO A 32 -3.29 26.00 -13.92
CA PRO A 32 -4.06 26.67 -12.89
C PRO A 32 -3.91 25.90 -11.56
N PRO A 33 -3.81 26.60 -10.42
CA PRO A 33 -3.77 25.95 -9.12
C PRO A 33 -5.01 25.05 -9.01
N SER A 34 -4.79 23.77 -8.70
CA SER A 34 -5.85 22.79 -8.54
C SER A 34 -6.87 23.35 -7.55
N ALA A 35 -8.13 23.45 -7.97
CA ALA A 35 -9.18 23.92 -7.07
C ALA A 35 -9.18 23.05 -5.79
N PRO A 36 -9.32 23.65 -4.59
CA PRO A 36 -9.35 22.88 -3.36
C PRO A 36 -10.52 21.90 -3.41
N VAL A 37 -10.22 20.60 -3.36
CA VAL A 37 -11.23 19.54 -3.28
C VAL A 37 -11.70 19.49 -1.84
N ALA A 38 -12.99 19.74 -1.61
CA ALA A 38 -13.60 19.53 -0.31
C ALA A 38 -13.65 18.01 -0.05
N LEU A 39 -12.84 17.55 0.90
CA LEU A 39 -12.85 16.17 1.36
C LEU A 39 -13.75 16.10 2.61
N ASP A 40 -14.84 15.36 2.51
CA ASP A 40 -15.74 15.16 3.65
C ASP A 40 -15.13 14.16 4.64
N ARG A 41 -15.32 14.40 5.95
CA ARG A 41 -14.95 13.51 7.07
C ARG A 41 -13.49 13.02 7.09
N VAL A 42 -12.54 13.87 6.70
CA VAL A 42 -11.12 13.61 6.94
C VAL A 42 -10.81 13.83 8.41
N VAL A 43 -10.23 12.83 9.06
CA VAL A 43 -9.82 12.91 10.49
C VAL A 43 -8.31 13.01 10.65
N VAL A 44 -7.54 12.51 9.68
CA VAL A 44 -6.08 12.61 9.69
C VAL A 44 -5.58 13.08 8.33
N ARG A 45 -4.71 14.09 8.36
CA ARG A 45 -3.84 14.47 7.24
C ARG A 45 -2.41 14.19 7.63
N TRP A 46 -1.63 13.54 6.77
CA TRP A 46 -0.22 13.31 7.03
C TRP A 46 0.63 13.35 5.76
N HIS A 47 1.94 13.47 5.91
CA HIS A 47 2.88 13.36 4.79
C HIS A 47 4.22 12.80 5.25
N ALA A 48 4.96 12.23 4.30
CA ALA A 48 6.31 11.73 4.50
C ALA A 48 7.12 11.86 3.19
N PRO A 49 8.46 11.90 3.23
CA PRO A 49 9.29 11.96 2.02
C PRO A 49 8.96 10.85 1.01
N GLU A 50 8.67 9.65 1.50
CA GLU A 50 8.38 8.44 0.71
C GLU A 50 7.10 8.59 -0.13
N THR A 51 6.12 9.36 0.35
CA THR A 51 4.85 9.60 -0.35
C THR A 51 4.88 10.85 -1.24
N GLY A 52 6.03 11.53 -1.33
CA GLY A 52 6.19 12.78 -2.08
C GLY A 52 6.11 14.06 -1.22
N GLY A 53 6.16 13.91 0.11
CA GLY A 53 6.24 15.01 1.07
C GLY A 53 5.00 15.90 1.08
N VAL A 54 5.20 17.17 1.48
CA VAL A 54 4.12 18.16 1.64
C VAL A 54 3.31 18.37 0.36
N ARG A 55 3.91 18.11 -0.82
CA ARG A 55 3.25 18.25 -2.13
C ARG A 55 2.24 17.14 -2.44
N ARG A 56 2.30 16.02 -1.72
CA ARG A 56 1.42 14.86 -1.88
C ARG A 56 0.93 14.37 -0.51
N PRO A 57 0.14 15.18 0.21
CA PRO A 57 -0.40 14.77 1.49
C PRO A 57 -1.32 13.56 1.32
N GLN A 58 -1.31 12.70 2.33
CA GLN A 58 -2.20 11.57 2.48
C GLN A 58 -3.30 11.93 3.48
N PHE A 59 -4.46 11.28 3.32
CA PHE A 59 -5.63 11.53 4.13
C PHE A 59 -6.22 10.21 4.59
N ILE A 60 -6.72 10.18 5.83
CA ILE A 60 -7.46 9.05 6.39
C ILE A 60 -8.84 9.57 6.76
N PHE A 61 -9.85 8.89 6.23
CA PHE A 61 -11.25 9.22 6.48
C PHE A 61 -11.72 8.62 7.79
N GLU A 62 -12.67 9.28 8.45
CA GLU A 62 -13.25 8.87 9.74
C GLU A 62 -13.73 7.43 9.71
N ARG A 63 -14.50 7.08 8.68
CA ARG A 63 -15.12 5.76 8.51
C ARG A 63 -14.09 4.65 8.28
N GLU A 64 -13.04 4.94 7.53
CA GLU A 64 -11.95 3.98 7.30
C GLU A 64 -11.18 3.71 8.60
N LEU A 65 -10.80 4.77 9.32
CA LEU A 65 -10.08 4.64 10.58
C LEU A 65 -10.93 3.94 11.66
N ALA A 66 -12.22 4.27 11.73
CA ALA A 66 -13.17 3.61 12.62
C ALA A 66 -13.29 2.11 12.33
N PHE A 67 -13.36 1.74 11.06
CA PHE A 67 -13.41 0.33 10.64
C PHE A 67 -12.13 -0.42 11.01
N GLU A 68 -10.96 0.13 10.71
CA GLU A 68 -9.68 -0.47 11.09
C GLU A 68 -9.57 -0.62 12.62
N ALA A 69 -9.95 0.41 13.39
CA ALA A 69 -9.97 0.37 14.84
C ALA A 69 -10.94 -0.70 15.39
N ARG A 70 -12.08 -0.91 14.74
CA ARG A 70 -13.02 -1.98 15.06
C ARG A 70 -12.41 -3.36 14.82
N ILE A 71 -11.65 -3.54 13.75
CA ILE A 71 -10.91 -4.79 13.51
C ILE A 71 -9.83 -5.01 14.58
N GLU A 72 -9.10 -3.97 14.98
CA GLU A 72 -8.14 -4.07 16.10
C GLU A 72 -8.83 -4.52 17.39
N ALA A 73 -10.00 -3.95 17.69
CA ALA A 73 -10.78 -4.35 18.86
C ALA A 73 -11.27 -5.81 18.76
N LEU A 74 -11.66 -6.31 17.59
CA LEU A 74 -12.05 -7.72 17.42
C LEU A 74 -10.88 -8.68 17.60
N ALA A 75 -9.67 -8.25 17.23
CA ALA A 75 -8.45 -9.02 17.38
C ALA A 75 -7.91 -9.02 18.82
N ASP A 76 -8.24 -8.01 19.63
CA ASP A 76 -7.84 -7.91 21.03
C ASP A 76 -8.45 -9.07 21.86
N PRO A 77 -7.64 -9.90 22.54
CA PRO A 77 -8.16 -10.95 23.42
C PRO A 77 -8.93 -10.39 24.62
N ASP A 78 -8.59 -9.19 25.07
CA ASP A 78 -9.18 -8.50 26.23
C ASP A 78 -10.25 -7.48 25.82
N ALA A 79 -10.82 -7.66 24.61
CA ALA A 79 -11.83 -6.77 24.08
C ALA A 79 -13.13 -6.85 24.88
N GLU A 80 -13.61 -5.69 25.35
CA GLU A 80 -14.99 -5.57 25.80
C GLU A 80 -15.95 -5.52 24.61
N PRO A 81 -17.17 -6.10 24.74
CA PRO A 81 -18.12 -6.13 23.64
C PRO A 81 -18.55 -4.73 23.18
N GLY A 82 -18.38 -4.46 21.88
CA GLY A 82 -19.16 -3.44 21.16
C GLY A 82 -18.45 -2.14 20.79
N LEU A 83 -17.35 -1.77 21.44
CA LEU A 83 -16.66 -0.49 21.17
C LEU A 83 -15.14 -0.64 21.10
N TYR A 84 -14.54 -0.04 20.07
CA TYR A 84 -13.10 0.16 20.03
C TYR A 84 -12.71 1.34 20.92
N ARG A 85 -11.50 1.32 21.46
CA ARG A 85 -10.97 2.30 22.41
C ARG A 85 -9.85 3.09 21.75
N ASP A 86 -9.38 4.16 22.39
CA ASP A 86 -8.26 4.99 21.88
C ASP A 86 -7.02 4.19 21.50
N ARG A 87 -6.70 3.12 22.25
CA ARG A 87 -5.57 2.24 21.93
C ARG A 87 -5.75 1.52 20.58
N HIS A 88 -6.97 1.14 20.23
CA HIS A 88 -7.31 0.51 18.96
C HIS A 88 -7.25 1.51 17.81
N ILE A 89 -7.69 2.76 18.05
CA ILE A 89 -7.58 3.86 17.09
C ILE A 89 -6.11 4.15 16.79
N ARG A 90 -5.25 4.23 17.83
CA ARG A 90 -3.81 4.43 17.63
C ARG A 90 -3.18 3.27 16.87
N ALA A 91 -3.49 2.02 17.24
CA ALA A 91 -2.97 0.85 16.55
C ALA A 91 -3.40 0.80 15.07
N ALA A 92 -4.66 1.12 14.79
CA ALA A 92 -5.18 1.23 13.43
C ALA A 92 -4.46 2.34 12.64
N LEU A 93 -4.33 3.53 13.23
CA LEU A 93 -3.63 4.66 12.61
C LEU A 93 -2.19 4.33 12.26
N ASP A 94 -1.43 3.80 13.22
CA ASP A 94 -0.02 3.46 13.03
C ASP A 94 0.13 2.41 11.92
N ARG A 95 -0.71 1.37 11.93
CA ARG A 95 -0.75 0.34 10.87
C ARG A 95 -1.09 0.92 9.51
N HIS A 96 -2.12 1.75 9.41
CA HIS A 96 -2.54 2.38 8.17
C HIS A 96 -1.41 3.20 7.54
N VAL A 97 -0.74 4.02 8.35
CA VAL A 97 0.39 4.83 7.89
C VAL A 97 1.55 3.93 7.45
N ALA A 98 1.89 2.90 8.24
CA ALA A 98 2.95 1.94 7.91
C ALA A 98 2.69 1.24 6.56
N GLU A 99 1.48 0.71 6.37
CA GLU A 99 1.08 0.04 5.13
C GLU A 99 1.11 0.99 3.94
N THR A 100 0.63 2.23 4.11
CA THR A 100 0.64 3.24 3.05
C THR A 100 2.08 3.62 2.66
N LEU A 101 2.96 3.81 3.64
CA LEU A 101 4.38 4.08 3.39
C LEU A 101 5.00 2.93 2.60
N LEU A 102 4.89 1.69 3.08
CA LEU A 102 5.49 0.54 2.40
C LEU A 102 4.88 0.31 1.01
N ALA A 103 3.57 0.47 0.85
CA ALA A 103 2.91 0.37 -0.44
C ALA A 103 3.34 1.48 -1.40
N SER A 104 3.84 2.63 -0.93
CA SER A 104 4.33 3.70 -1.80
C SER A 104 5.72 3.41 -2.38
N LEU A 105 6.49 2.51 -1.76
CA LEU A 105 7.86 2.24 -2.16
C LEU A 105 7.94 1.41 -3.46
N PRO A 106 8.99 1.63 -4.29
CA PRO A 106 9.21 0.85 -5.49
C PRO A 106 9.61 -0.58 -5.12
N ILE A 107 9.06 -1.55 -5.84
CA ILE A 107 9.40 -2.98 -5.72
C ILE A 107 10.05 -3.40 -7.04
N SER A 108 11.22 -4.03 -6.98
CA SER A 108 11.92 -4.57 -8.14
C SER A 108 12.10 -6.09 -8.03
N PRO A 109 11.64 -6.89 -9.01
CA PRO A 109 10.83 -6.48 -10.16
C PRO A 109 9.44 -5.97 -9.73
N ALA A 110 8.80 -5.16 -10.58
CA ALA A 110 7.46 -4.65 -10.29
C ALA A 110 6.47 -5.83 -10.14
N PRO A 111 5.61 -5.82 -9.11
CA PRO A 111 4.63 -6.89 -8.90
C PRO A 111 3.57 -6.86 -9.99
N THR A 112 3.20 -8.04 -10.47
CA THR A 112 2.10 -8.18 -11.42
C THR A 112 0.75 -7.99 -10.72
N SER A 113 -0.29 -7.66 -11.49
CA SER A 113 -1.66 -7.56 -10.96
C SER A 113 -2.13 -8.88 -10.34
N ALA A 114 -1.72 -10.03 -10.91
CA ALA A 114 -2.04 -11.35 -10.39
C ALA A 114 -1.39 -11.61 -9.02
N GLU A 115 -0.13 -11.23 -8.83
CA GLU A 115 0.57 -11.36 -7.55
C GLU A 115 -0.08 -10.48 -6.46
N VAL A 116 -0.44 -9.25 -6.80
CA VAL A 116 -1.15 -8.35 -5.88
C VAL A 116 -2.52 -8.94 -5.51
N ALA A 117 -3.26 -9.49 -6.49
CA ALA A 117 -4.55 -10.12 -6.24
C ALA A 117 -4.42 -11.35 -5.32
N GLN A 118 -3.43 -12.21 -5.56
CA GLN A 118 -3.15 -13.37 -4.71
C GLN A 118 -2.83 -12.94 -3.26
N ARG A 119 -1.99 -11.90 -3.11
CA ARG A 119 -1.64 -11.36 -1.78
C ARG A 119 -2.81 -10.66 -1.11
N ALA A 120 -3.69 -10.01 -1.86
CA ALA A 120 -4.92 -9.40 -1.34
C ALA A 120 -5.91 -10.45 -0.82
N GLU A 121 -6.04 -11.59 -1.51
CA GLU A 121 -6.85 -12.71 -1.03
C GLU A 121 -6.28 -13.32 0.26
N ALA A 122 -4.95 -13.47 0.35
CA ALA A 122 -4.31 -13.89 1.59
C ALA A 122 -4.55 -12.88 2.74
N ALA A 123 -4.45 -11.58 2.44
CA ALA A 123 -4.75 -10.50 3.39
C ALA A 123 -6.22 -10.57 3.85
N ARG A 124 -7.17 -10.85 2.96
CA ARG A 124 -8.59 -11.02 3.30
C ARG A 124 -8.79 -12.15 4.28
N ILE A 125 -8.19 -13.31 4.01
CA ILE A 125 -8.26 -14.47 4.93
C ILE A 125 -7.68 -14.11 6.30
N SER A 126 -6.54 -13.42 6.35
CA SER A 126 -5.95 -12.95 7.61
C SER A 126 -6.86 -11.95 8.33
N LEU A 127 -7.51 -11.05 7.60
CA LEU A 127 -8.45 -10.06 8.16
C LEU A 127 -9.69 -10.75 8.73
N GLU A 128 -10.23 -11.75 8.04
CA GLU A 128 -11.34 -12.58 8.52
C GLU A 128 -10.96 -13.32 9.80
N GLN A 129 -9.74 -13.87 9.88
CA GLN A 129 -9.24 -14.51 11.10
C GLN A 129 -9.15 -13.52 12.27
N ARG A 130 -8.62 -12.31 12.04
CA ARG A 130 -8.55 -11.24 13.06
C ARG A 130 -9.92 -10.77 13.52
N ALA A 131 -10.87 -10.67 12.59
CA ALA A 131 -12.27 -10.34 12.90
C ALA A 131 -13.03 -11.48 13.59
N ARG A 132 -12.40 -12.66 13.77
CA ARG A 132 -13.03 -13.89 14.29
C ARG A 132 -14.17 -14.39 13.41
N GLY A 133 -13.97 -14.31 12.09
CA GLY A 133 -14.83 -14.86 11.05
C GLY A 133 -15.36 -13.82 10.06
N ARG A 134 -15.70 -14.28 8.86
CA ARG A 134 -16.24 -13.46 7.77
C ARG A 134 -17.49 -12.68 8.13
N ALA A 135 -18.43 -13.30 8.84
CA ALA A 135 -19.67 -12.63 9.24
C ALA A 135 -19.42 -11.40 10.12
N ARG A 136 -18.45 -11.48 11.05
CA ARG A 136 -18.06 -10.36 11.91
C ARG A 136 -17.31 -9.27 11.14
N LEU A 137 -16.46 -9.66 10.18
CA LEU A 137 -15.81 -8.70 9.28
C LEU A 137 -16.84 -7.89 8.49
N LEU A 138 -17.84 -8.57 7.89
CA LEU A 138 -18.90 -7.90 7.12
C LEU A 138 -19.79 -7.03 8.01
N ALA A 139 -20.12 -7.49 9.22
CA ALA A 139 -20.87 -6.67 10.19
C ALA A 139 -20.08 -5.42 10.62
N ALA A 140 -18.76 -5.55 10.80
CA ALA A 140 -17.89 -4.41 11.10
C ALA A 140 -17.83 -3.41 9.95
N ALA A 141 -17.71 -3.89 8.71
CA ALA A 141 -17.73 -3.03 7.52
C ALA A 141 -19.08 -2.30 7.40
N ALA A 142 -20.19 -3.02 7.56
CA ALA A 142 -21.53 -2.44 7.52
C ALA A 142 -21.76 -1.40 8.62
N ALA A 143 -21.25 -1.62 9.84
CA ALA A 143 -21.39 -0.68 10.95
C ALA A 143 -20.74 0.68 10.66
N GLU A 144 -19.66 0.70 9.88
CA GLU A 144 -18.94 1.93 9.47
C GLU A 144 -19.30 2.36 8.03
N GLY A 145 -20.27 1.68 7.41
CA GLY A 145 -20.72 1.90 6.03
C GLY A 145 -19.70 1.56 4.95
N VAL A 146 -18.59 0.88 5.28
CA VAL A 146 -17.50 0.56 4.35
C VAL A 146 -18.00 -0.34 3.22
N SER A 147 -17.83 0.13 2.00
CA SER A 147 -18.21 -0.58 0.77
C SER A 147 -17.22 -1.70 0.43
N SER A 148 -17.62 -2.59 -0.48
CA SER A 148 -16.73 -3.63 -1.02
C SER A 148 -15.49 -3.04 -1.68
N ASP A 149 -15.65 -1.94 -2.41
CA ASP A 149 -14.57 -1.31 -3.17
C ASP A 149 -13.56 -0.64 -2.24
N GLU A 150 -14.03 -0.02 -1.15
CA GLU A 150 -13.19 0.51 -0.07
C GLU A 150 -12.42 -0.64 0.59
N LEU A 151 -13.08 -1.74 0.95
CA LEU A 151 -12.42 -2.91 1.53
C LEU A 151 -11.37 -3.50 0.58
N ASP A 152 -11.67 -3.61 -0.71
CA ASP A 152 -10.75 -4.09 -1.73
C ASP A 152 -9.53 -3.17 -1.88
N ALA A 153 -9.72 -1.85 -1.81
CA ALA A 153 -8.62 -0.88 -1.83
C ALA A 153 -7.68 -1.07 -0.64
N MET A 154 -8.23 -1.28 0.57
CA MET A 154 -7.45 -1.58 1.78
C MET A 154 -6.67 -2.88 1.63
N LEU A 155 -7.31 -3.95 1.13
CA LEU A 155 -6.67 -5.25 0.90
C LEU A 155 -5.52 -5.15 -0.11
N ARG A 156 -5.69 -4.36 -1.18
CA ARG A 156 -4.62 -4.10 -2.17
C ARG A 156 -3.46 -3.31 -1.56
N ARG A 157 -3.74 -2.33 -0.69
CA ARG A 157 -2.71 -1.59 0.06
C ARG A 157 -1.89 -2.54 0.93
N GLN A 158 -2.57 -3.37 1.73
CA GLN A 158 -1.93 -4.37 2.57
C GLN A 158 -1.13 -5.40 1.75
N ALA A 159 -1.66 -5.84 0.61
CA ALA A 159 -0.98 -6.76 -0.30
C ALA A 159 0.33 -6.18 -0.84
N ARG A 160 0.32 -4.90 -1.27
CA ARG A 160 1.54 -4.23 -1.75
C ARG A 160 2.56 -4.02 -0.64
N ALA A 161 2.13 -3.64 0.55
CA ALA A 161 3.00 -3.52 1.72
C ALA A 161 3.66 -4.88 2.06
N SER A 162 2.87 -5.96 2.04
CA SER A 162 3.39 -7.31 2.25
C SER A 162 4.38 -7.74 1.18
N LEU A 163 4.13 -7.45 -0.10
CA LEU A 163 5.06 -7.75 -1.20
C LEU A 163 6.37 -6.99 -1.08
N TYR A 164 6.34 -5.73 -0.62
CA TYR A 164 7.55 -4.97 -0.36
C TYR A 164 8.39 -5.67 0.71
N LEU A 165 7.78 -6.01 1.85
CA LEU A 165 8.49 -6.69 2.94
C LEU A 165 9.02 -8.06 2.54
N ASP A 166 8.25 -8.82 1.76
CA ASP A 166 8.64 -10.13 1.22
C ASP A 166 9.91 -10.06 0.38
N ARG A 167 9.95 -9.12 -0.57
CA ARG A 167 11.04 -9.03 -1.55
C ARG A 167 12.24 -8.25 -1.05
N MET A 168 12.01 -7.18 -0.30
CA MET A 168 13.06 -6.21 0.07
C MET A 168 13.61 -6.44 1.49
N VAL A 169 12.93 -7.24 2.32
CA VAL A 169 13.32 -7.51 3.71
C VAL A 169 13.39 -9.02 3.97
N ALA A 170 13.77 -9.80 2.95
CA ALA A 170 13.87 -11.26 2.94
C ALA A 170 14.82 -11.78 4.04
N PRO A 171 14.28 -12.17 5.21
CA PRO A 171 13.89 -13.55 5.49
C PRO A 171 12.56 -13.66 6.28
N MET A 172 11.64 -12.71 6.09
CA MET A 172 10.59 -12.48 7.09
C MET A 172 9.31 -13.33 6.97
N LEU A 173 9.04 -13.95 5.80
CA LEU A 173 7.70 -14.48 5.49
C LEU A 173 7.65 -15.96 5.06
N GLU A 174 8.79 -16.67 5.00
CA GLU A 174 8.82 -18.13 4.81
C GLU A 174 9.30 -18.84 6.08
N PRO A 175 8.41 -19.10 7.05
CA PRO A 175 8.78 -19.85 8.23
C PRO A 175 9.06 -21.32 7.88
N SER A 176 10.10 -21.87 8.49
CA SER A 176 10.39 -23.29 8.49
C SER A 176 9.36 -24.07 9.30
N ASP A 177 9.16 -25.35 8.97
CA ASP A 177 8.32 -26.28 9.74
C ASP A 177 8.73 -26.36 11.22
N PHE A 178 10.03 -26.21 11.49
CA PHE A 178 10.55 -26.18 12.85
C PHE A 178 10.04 -24.96 13.62
N GLU A 179 10.11 -23.76 13.03
CA GLU A 179 9.57 -22.53 13.63
C GLU A 179 8.07 -22.63 13.87
N LEU A 180 7.31 -23.18 12.91
CA LEU A 180 5.86 -23.37 13.06
C LEU A 180 5.53 -24.35 14.20
N LYS A 181 6.25 -25.47 14.31
CA LYS A 181 6.08 -26.43 15.41
C LYS A 181 6.43 -25.83 16.76
N ILE A 182 7.41 -24.93 16.85
CA ILE A 182 7.72 -24.18 18.07
C ILE A 182 6.57 -23.24 18.42
N ALA A 183 6.08 -22.47 17.44
CA ALA A 183 4.97 -21.55 17.63
C ALA A 183 3.72 -22.28 18.14
N LEU A 184 3.35 -23.42 17.55
CA LEU A 184 2.21 -24.23 18.00
C LEU A 184 2.38 -24.71 19.45
N ARG A 185 3.57 -25.19 19.80
CA ARG A 185 3.89 -25.68 21.16
C ARG A 185 3.90 -24.57 22.22
N SER A 186 4.14 -23.32 21.82
CA SER A 186 4.11 -22.18 22.76
C SER A 186 2.73 -21.93 23.37
N GLY A 187 1.65 -22.46 22.78
CA GLY A 187 0.27 -22.25 23.22
C GLY A 187 -0.31 -20.86 22.91
N ALA A 188 0.49 -19.95 22.34
CA ALA A 188 0.07 -18.59 22.00
C ALA A 188 -0.73 -18.49 20.68
N THR A 189 -0.99 -19.61 20.02
CA THR A 189 -1.69 -19.65 18.72
C THR A 189 -3.18 -19.97 18.92
N PRO A 190 -4.06 -19.53 18.00
CA PRO A 190 -5.47 -19.94 17.98
C PRO A 190 -5.70 -21.45 17.76
N PHE A 191 -4.65 -22.20 17.40
CA PHE A 191 -4.69 -23.63 17.10
C PHE A 191 -4.16 -24.48 18.25
N LYS A 192 -4.09 -23.93 19.47
CA LYS A 192 -3.72 -24.69 20.67
C LYS A 192 -4.58 -25.96 20.76
N ASP A 193 -3.96 -27.06 21.17
CA ASP A 193 -4.55 -28.39 21.30
C ASP A 193 -4.81 -29.16 19.99
N GLN A 194 -4.49 -28.58 18.82
CA GLN A 194 -4.58 -29.28 17.53
C GLN A 194 -3.24 -29.87 17.09
N ARG A 195 -3.27 -30.93 16.28
CA ARG A 195 -2.06 -31.54 15.73
C ARG A 195 -1.48 -30.69 14.61
N TYR A 196 -0.15 -30.64 14.53
CA TYR A 196 0.55 -29.84 13.51
C TYR A 196 0.12 -30.20 12.08
N GLU A 197 -0.02 -31.50 11.79
CA GLU A 197 -0.38 -31.99 10.46
C GLU A 197 -1.73 -31.43 9.96
N ASP A 198 -2.68 -31.23 10.88
CA ASP A 198 -4.03 -30.78 10.57
C ASP A 198 -4.11 -29.26 10.38
N VAL A 199 -3.22 -28.51 11.04
CA VAL A 199 -3.27 -27.03 11.08
C VAL A 199 -2.13 -26.34 10.36
N ALA A 200 -1.14 -27.06 9.84
CA ALA A 200 0.09 -26.47 9.27
C ALA A 200 -0.18 -25.32 8.27
N PRO A 201 -1.12 -25.43 7.31
CA PRO A 201 -1.41 -24.32 6.39
C PRO A 201 -2.00 -23.09 7.10
N ALA A 202 -2.91 -23.30 8.06
CA ALA A 202 -3.56 -22.22 8.79
C ALA A 202 -2.61 -21.55 9.79
N LEU A 203 -1.77 -22.35 10.45
CA LEU A 203 -0.70 -21.91 11.34
C LEU A 203 0.36 -21.10 10.60
N LYS A 204 0.79 -21.54 9.41
CA LYS A 204 1.71 -20.78 8.56
C LYS A 204 1.15 -19.40 8.24
N ARG A 205 -0.11 -19.31 7.80
CA ARG A 205 -0.78 -18.03 7.50
C ARG A 205 -0.85 -17.12 8.73
N TRP A 206 -1.26 -17.66 9.87
CA TRP A 206 -1.32 -16.90 11.11
C TRP A 206 0.06 -16.37 11.53
N TYR A 207 1.09 -17.22 11.49
CA TYR A 207 2.46 -16.87 11.86
C TYR A 207 3.05 -15.78 10.96
N VAL A 208 2.85 -15.91 9.65
CA VAL A 208 3.25 -14.89 8.66
C VAL A 208 2.51 -13.57 8.92
N GLY A 209 1.22 -13.61 9.23
CA GLY A 209 0.44 -12.43 9.61
C GLY A 209 0.98 -11.73 10.85
N GLN A 210 1.41 -12.48 11.87
CA GLN A 210 2.03 -11.92 13.08
C GLN A 210 3.39 -11.27 12.78
N ARG A 211 4.26 -11.93 12.02
CA ARG A 211 5.55 -11.34 11.63
C ARG A 211 5.39 -10.10 10.77
N LEU A 212 4.41 -10.10 9.88
CA LEU A 212 4.07 -8.93 9.07
C LEU A 212 3.67 -7.75 9.96
N ALA A 213 2.79 -7.97 10.94
CA ALA A 213 2.39 -6.94 11.89
C ALA A 213 3.58 -6.38 12.68
N GLN A 214 4.45 -7.25 13.21
CA GLN A 214 5.64 -6.82 13.94
C GLN A 214 6.60 -5.97 13.09
N ALA A 215 6.77 -6.30 11.81
CA ALA A 215 7.63 -5.51 10.94
C ALA A 215 7.01 -4.21 10.47
N LEU A 216 5.69 -4.17 10.29
CA LEU A 216 4.96 -2.93 10.07
C LEU A 216 5.20 -1.98 11.24
N ASP A 217 5.05 -2.48 12.47
CA ASP A 217 5.29 -1.69 13.68
C ASP A 217 6.74 -1.21 13.76
N ALA A 218 7.71 -2.11 13.55
CA ALA A 218 9.14 -1.75 13.57
C ALA A 218 9.50 -0.74 12.48
N TYR A 219 8.96 -0.91 11.26
CA TYR A 219 9.17 0.03 10.16
C TYR A 219 8.59 1.41 10.51
N TYR A 220 7.36 1.45 11.03
CA TYR A 220 6.73 2.70 11.41
C TYR A 220 7.50 3.41 12.53
N GLN A 221 7.96 2.71 13.57
CA GLN A 221 8.77 3.34 14.61
C GLN A 221 10.05 4.00 14.04
N ASN A 222 10.69 3.37 13.06
CA ASN A 222 11.85 3.95 12.37
C ASN A 222 11.48 5.12 11.44
N ALA A 223 10.30 5.07 10.81
CA ALA A 223 9.82 6.11 9.90
C ALA A 223 9.19 7.30 10.65
N ARG A 224 8.72 7.12 11.88
CA ARG A 224 7.86 8.05 12.62
C ARG A 224 8.44 9.46 12.73
N ALA A 225 9.75 9.59 12.92
CA ALA A 225 10.42 10.91 13.00
C ALA A 225 10.30 11.74 11.70
N ARG A 226 10.03 11.09 10.57
CA ARG A 226 9.84 11.71 9.24
C ARG A 226 8.37 11.88 8.85
N VAL A 227 7.45 11.33 9.63
CA VAL A 227 6.00 11.43 9.41
C VAL A 227 5.48 12.65 10.15
N SER A 228 4.87 13.58 9.42
CA SER A 228 4.16 14.71 10.02
C SER A 228 2.66 14.47 9.92
N LEU A 229 1.99 14.42 11.07
CA LEU A 229 0.58 14.05 11.21
C LEU A 229 -0.20 15.21 11.85
N SER A 230 -1.37 15.50 11.30
CA SER A 230 -2.29 16.53 11.79
C SER A 230 -3.69 15.93 11.89
N ILE A 231 -4.27 15.96 13.09
CA ILE A 231 -5.67 15.59 13.29
C ILE A 231 -6.51 16.76 12.78
N VAL A 232 -7.46 16.46 11.89
CA VAL A 232 -8.36 17.45 11.31
C VAL A 232 -9.68 17.34 12.04
N SER A 233 -10.09 18.39 12.74
CA SER A 233 -11.43 18.46 13.31
C SER A 233 -12.44 18.69 12.20
N ALA A 234 -13.50 17.89 12.17
CA ALA A 234 -14.67 18.18 11.34
C ALA A 234 -15.21 19.56 11.72
N ARG A 235 -15.39 20.45 10.72
CA ARG A 235 -16.08 21.72 10.87
C ARG A 235 -17.56 21.54 10.60
#